data_AF-A0A7W6IEV2-F1
#
_entry.id   AF-A0A7W6IEV2-F1
#
_cell.length_a   1.000
_cell.length_b   1.000
_cell.length_c   1.000
_cell.angle_alpha   90.00
_cell.angle_beta   90.00
_cell.angle_gamma   90.00
#
_symmetry.space_group_name_H-M   'P 1'
#
loop_
_entity.id
_entity.type
_entity.pdbx_description
1 polymer ?
#
loop_
_entity_poly.entity_id
_entity_poly.type
_entity_poly.pdbx_seq_one_letter_code
_entity_poly.pdbx_strand_id
1 'polypeptide(L)'
;MAVFTVTVTSSSGVDLSFFFPGLIATREIGAGYNPTSGSASYYAVSNGVTDSSKYYNINTLGKNYSFPIGDGGLAGTITSATLSVTPAGGTETQLATLSIALGSGTTSLGGIPIPSLLDMTPNSILRLSNRLDSDGTKLILYGADGNDRLIGSQWGDTLDGRRGIDRLEGSGGDDLYYVDNALDVVTEYAGQGSDTVISTVNYRLAAGVSVESLQAFDSAGRLSLTGNAFSNRLFGNGSVNRLDGGAGNDQITGGSGKDVFMFTTKLSKTGNVDQILDFRVADDGIWLENGIFKGLGKAGNLAHPAKLKADAFHIGSRAHDATDRIIYNKTTGALYYDPDGTGSSSQIKFAQLTKGLKMTAADFFTI
;
A
#
# COMPACT_ATOMS: atom_id res chain seq x y z
N MET A 1 1.65 46.17 21.70
CA MET A 1 1.92 45.63 20.35
C MET A 1 2.64 44.31 20.53
N ALA A 2 2.08 43.21 20.00
CA ALA A 2 2.80 41.94 19.98
C ALA A 2 3.79 41.99 18.81
N VAL A 3 5.07 41.83 19.11
CA VAL A 3 6.11 41.69 18.09
C VAL A 3 6.21 40.21 17.75
N PHE A 4 6.16 39.90 16.45
CA PHE A 4 6.38 38.56 15.95
C PHE A 4 7.75 38.53 15.26
N THR A 5 8.51 37.48 15.53
CA THR A 5 9.81 37.23 14.92
C THR A 5 9.75 35.90 14.21
N VAL A 6 10.21 35.83 12.95
CA VAL A 6 10.26 34.59 12.15
C VAL A 6 11.70 34.36 11.71
N THR A 7 12.40 33.48 12.42
CA THR A 7 13.78 33.09 12.12
C THR A 7 13.80 31.95 11.10
N VAL A 8 14.58 32.08 10.01
CA VAL A 8 14.76 31.04 8.98
C VAL A 8 16.23 30.63 8.92
N THR A 9 16.51 29.33 9.00
CA THR A 9 17.88 28.80 8.90
C THR A 9 18.02 27.91 7.66
N SER A 10 19.07 28.13 6.86
CA SER A 10 19.39 27.37 5.63
C SER A 10 20.70 26.58 5.81
N SER A 11 20.77 25.36 5.27
CA SER A 11 21.95 24.47 5.37
C SER A 11 22.91 24.52 4.16
N SER A 12 22.52 25.17 3.07
CA SER A 12 23.41 25.47 1.94
C SER A 12 23.59 26.96 1.88
N GLY A 13 24.84 27.47 1.90
CA GLY A 13 25.19 28.89 1.85
C GLY A 13 24.76 29.62 0.56
N VAL A 14 23.48 29.52 0.21
CA VAL A 14 22.79 30.21 -0.86
C VAL A 14 22.02 31.35 -0.22
N ASP A 15 22.19 32.54 -0.78
CA ASP A 15 21.56 33.76 -0.32
C ASP A 15 20.03 33.67 -0.39
N LEU A 16 19.37 33.83 0.75
CA LEU A 16 17.92 34.06 0.83
C LEU A 16 17.68 35.56 0.81
N SER A 17 17.29 36.09 -0.35
CA SER A 17 16.88 37.49 -0.49
C SER A 17 15.35 37.59 -0.55
N PHE A 18 14.74 38.30 0.40
CA PHE A 18 13.31 38.61 0.39
C PHE A 18 13.13 40.07 -0.03
N PHE A 19 12.39 40.32 -1.12
CA PHE A 19 12.03 41.66 -1.57
C PHE A 19 10.52 41.86 -1.48
N PHE A 20 10.10 42.96 -0.83
CA PHE A 20 8.70 43.31 -0.63
C PHE A 20 8.38 44.61 -1.38
N PRO A 21 7.78 44.57 -2.59
CA PRO A 21 7.32 45.78 -3.24
C PRO A 21 6.06 46.31 -2.53
N GLY A 22 6.08 47.57 -2.10
CA GLY A 22 4.90 48.29 -1.59
C GLY A 22 4.91 48.74 -0.13
N LEU A 23 6.01 48.53 0.61
CA LEU A 23 6.12 49.01 1.99
C LEU A 23 6.69 50.44 2.01
N ILE A 24 5.89 51.43 2.44
CA ILE A 24 6.45 52.71 2.90
C ILE A 24 7.11 52.41 4.25
N ALA A 25 8.43 52.20 4.20
CA ALA A 25 9.24 51.95 5.37
C ALA A 25 9.29 53.21 6.25
N THR A 26 9.02 53.05 7.55
CA THR A 26 9.82 53.79 8.54
C THR A 26 10.81 52.83 9.15
N ARG A 27 12.05 53.02 8.68
CA ARG A 27 13.33 52.54 9.23
C ARG A 27 13.75 51.12 8.83
N GLU A 28 14.28 51.07 7.60
CA GLU A 28 15.43 50.25 7.22
C GLU A 28 16.44 50.07 8.38
N ILE A 29 16.79 48.81 8.66
CA ILE A 29 18.16 48.48 9.00
C ILE A 29 18.66 47.58 7.88
N GLY A 30 19.43 48.18 6.97
CA GLY A 30 20.45 47.53 6.16
C GLY A 30 19.97 46.66 5.00
N ALA A 31 19.92 47.26 3.81
CA ALA A 31 20.14 46.52 2.57
C ALA A 31 21.47 45.74 2.64
N GLY A 32 21.44 44.46 2.27
CA GLY A 32 22.62 43.60 2.20
C GLY A 32 22.99 42.93 3.52
N TYR A 33 22.18 41.94 3.94
CA TYR A 33 22.64 40.93 4.90
C TYR A 33 22.72 39.60 4.16
N ASN A 34 23.94 39.11 3.97
CA ASN A 34 24.28 37.79 3.44
C ASN A 34 24.66 36.92 4.64
N PRO A 35 23.76 36.09 5.19
CA PRO A 35 24.14 35.15 6.21
C PRO A 35 24.47 33.81 5.56
N THR A 36 25.74 33.42 5.59
CA THR A 36 26.12 32.00 5.61
C THR A 36 25.56 31.27 6.84
N SER A 37 24.97 31.98 7.82
CA SER A 37 24.08 31.50 8.89
C SER A 37 23.51 32.70 9.68
N GLY A 38 22.19 32.80 9.94
CA GLY A 38 21.64 33.88 10.78
C GLY A 38 20.10 34.03 10.80
N SER A 39 19.58 34.67 11.86
CA SER A 39 18.15 34.91 12.12
C SER A 39 17.65 36.25 11.60
N ALA A 40 16.38 36.31 11.13
CA ALA A 40 15.70 37.55 10.73
C ALA A 40 14.38 37.73 11.52
N SER A 41 13.89 38.97 11.64
CA SER A 41 12.60 39.31 12.29
C SER A 41 11.76 40.19 11.36
N TYR A 42 10.46 39.90 11.24
CA TYR A 42 9.57 40.59 10.30
C TYR A 42 8.29 41.07 10.98
N TYR A 43 7.82 42.26 10.61
CA TYR A 43 6.55 42.84 11.08
C TYR A 43 5.50 42.76 9.97
N ALA A 44 4.31 42.26 10.25
CA ALA A 44 3.19 42.28 9.31
C ALA A 44 2.18 43.38 9.68
N VAL A 45 1.78 44.18 8.69
CA VAL A 45 0.59 45.04 8.76
C VAL A 45 -0.33 44.63 7.62
N SER A 46 -1.58 44.29 7.92
CA SER A 46 -2.53 43.88 6.89
C SER A 46 -2.94 45.09 6.04
N ASN A 47 -2.95 44.91 4.72
CA ASN A 47 -3.79 45.72 3.83
C ASN A 47 -4.12 44.94 2.55
N GLY A 48 -5.35 44.42 2.51
CA GLY A 48 -6.23 44.39 1.34
C GLY A 48 -5.68 43.97 -0.03
N VAL A 49 -5.01 42.81 -0.15
CA VAL A 49 -4.77 42.17 -1.45
C VAL A 49 -5.32 40.73 -1.42
N THR A 50 -6.09 40.37 -2.46
CA THR A 50 -6.98 39.19 -2.52
C THR A 50 -6.41 37.97 -3.27
N ASP A 51 -5.11 37.92 -3.56
CA ASP A 51 -4.50 36.78 -4.26
C ASP A 51 -3.80 35.83 -3.28
N SER A 52 -4.45 34.71 -2.96
CA SER A 52 -3.98 33.72 -1.99
C SER A 52 -2.82 32.84 -2.47
N SER A 53 -2.49 32.89 -3.77
CA SER A 53 -1.43 32.06 -4.37
C SER A 53 -0.01 32.56 -4.05
N LYS A 54 0.10 33.81 -3.59
CA LYS A 54 1.36 34.46 -3.25
C LYS A 54 1.59 34.56 -1.75
N TYR A 55 1.00 33.70 -0.92
CA TYR A 55 1.19 33.80 0.54
C TYR A 55 1.37 32.45 1.25
N TYR A 56 2.26 32.40 2.25
CA TYR A 56 2.23 31.37 3.30
C TYR A 56 1.17 31.74 4.33
N ASN A 57 0.27 30.81 4.63
CA ASN A 57 -0.80 31.02 5.61
C ASN A 57 -0.55 30.17 6.86
N ILE A 58 -0.53 30.82 8.02
CA ILE A 58 -0.40 30.17 9.32
C ILE A 58 -1.64 30.50 10.15
N ASN A 59 -2.35 29.46 10.62
CA ASN A 59 -3.47 29.62 11.54
C ASN A 59 -3.05 29.22 12.96
N THR A 60 -3.19 30.14 13.91
CA THR A 60 -3.03 29.82 15.34
C THR A 60 -4.11 30.52 16.14
N LEU A 61 -4.69 29.80 17.12
CA LEU A 61 -5.68 30.32 18.07
C LEU A 61 -6.87 31.05 17.39
N GLY A 62 -7.35 30.52 16.26
CA GLY A 62 -8.49 31.08 15.53
C GLY A 62 -8.20 32.37 14.75
N LYS A 63 -6.92 32.74 14.56
CA LYS A 63 -6.50 33.86 13.71
C LYS A 63 -5.59 33.37 12.58
N ASN A 64 -5.82 33.92 11.39
CA ASN A 64 -5.02 33.66 10.19
C ASN A 64 -3.99 34.76 10.00
N TYR A 65 -2.75 34.37 9.72
CA TYR A 65 -1.65 35.26 9.36
C TYR A 65 -1.10 34.85 7.99
N SER A 66 -0.95 35.82 7.09
CA SER A 66 -0.53 35.60 5.70
C SER A 66 0.78 36.34 5.41
N PHE A 67 1.76 35.65 4.83
CA PHE A 67 3.09 36.19 4.50
C PHE A 67 3.36 36.11 3.00
N PRO A 68 3.68 37.21 2.31
CA PRO A 68 3.82 37.18 0.84
C PRO A 68 5.06 36.39 0.37
N ILE A 69 4.92 35.71 -0.76
CA ILE A 69 5.95 34.99 -1.52
C ILE A 69 6.43 35.96 -2.61
N GLY A 70 7.71 36.30 -2.60
CA GLY A 70 8.33 37.08 -3.67
C GLY A 70 8.44 36.27 -4.98
N ASP A 71 8.40 36.96 -6.13
CA ASP A 71 8.39 36.35 -7.47
C ASP A 71 9.69 35.58 -7.86
N GLY A 72 10.60 35.32 -6.92
CA GLY A 72 11.92 34.71 -7.16
C GLY A 72 12.01 33.19 -6.95
N GLY A 73 10.98 32.54 -6.41
CA GLY A 73 11.05 31.10 -6.06
C GLY A 73 12.05 30.79 -4.93
N LEU A 74 11.88 29.64 -4.28
CA LEU A 74 12.78 29.18 -3.22
C LEU A 74 13.91 28.33 -3.81
N ALA A 75 15.16 28.68 -3.51
CA ALA A 75 16.32 27.80 -3.68
C ALA A 75 16.96 27.56 -2.30
N GLY A 76 16.66 26.41 -1.67
CA GLY A 76 17.26 25.98 -0.40
C GLY A 76 16.32 25.15 0.51
N THR A 77 16.91 24.43 1.48
CA THR A 77 16.19 23.62 2.48
C THR A 77 16.05 24.40 3.79
N ILE A 78 14.82 24.62 4.27
CA ILE A 78 14.54 25.22 5.58
C ILE A 78 14.68 24.14 6.66
N THR A 79 15.48 24.39 7.70
CA THR A 79 15.73 23.42 8.80
C THR A 79 14.99 23.71 10.10
N SER A 80 14.47 24.93 10.28
CA SER A 80 13.55 25.31 11.37
C SER A 80 12.94 26.70 11.15
N ALA A 81 11.78 26.98 11.76
CA ALA A 81 11.16 28.29 11.84
C ALA A 81 10.58 28.54 13.25
N THR A 82 10.99 29.56 13.98
CA THR A 82 10.42 29.84 15.32
C THR A 82 9.42 30.99 15.28
N LEU A 83 8.32 30.87 16.04
CA LEU A 83 7.35 31.94 16.27
C LEU A 83 7.32 32.29 17.77
N SER A 84 7.90 33.43 18.10
CA SER A 84 7.93 33.96 19.47
C SER A 84 7.07 35.21 19.59
N VAL A 85 6.53 35.46 20.79
CA VAL A 85 5.85 36.71 21.13
C VAL A 85 6.50 37.31 22.36
N THR A 86 6.91 38.58 22.25
CA THR A 86 7.44 39.33 23.38
C THR A 86 6.39 40.33 23.87
N PRO A 87 5.84 40.17 25.08
CA PRO A 87 4.99 41.19 25.68
C PRO A 87 5.81 42.45 25.96
N ALA A 88 5.20 43.63 25.85
CA ALA A 88 5.91 44.90 26.02
C ALA A 88 6.57 45.00 27.42
N GLY A 89 7.90 45.01 27.46
CA GLY A 89 8.70 45.13 28.68
C GLY A 89 8.99 43.83 29.42
N GLY A 90 8.64 42.66 28.87
CA GLY A 90 8.91 41.35 29.47
C GLY A 90 10.06 40.59 28.81
N THR A 91 10.54 39.55 29.49
CA THR A 91 11.47 38.56 28.94
C THR A 91 10.81 37.80 27.79
N GLU A 92 11.57 37.43 26.75
CA GLU A 92 11.06 36.60 25.66
C GLU A 92 10.46 35.31 26.22
N THR A 93 9.17 35.09 25.94
CA THR A 93 8.51 33.83 26.25
C THR A 93 8.25 33.12 24.93
N GLN A 94 8.99 32.06 24.68
CA GLN A 94 8.79 31.19 23.53
C GLN A 94 7.42 30.52 23.67
N LEU A 95 6.46 30.91 22.82
CA LEU A 95 5.11 30.34 22.85
C LEU A 95 5.06 29.01 22.09
N ALA A 96 5.90 28.86 21.06
CA ALA A 96 6.10 27.62 20.32
C ALA A 96 7.44 27.64 19.55
N THR A 97 8.05 26.46 19.41
CA THR A 97 9.08 26.20 18.40
C THR A 97 8.40 25.50 17.23
N LEU A 98 8.52 26.01 16.00
CA LEU A 98 8.16 25.25 14.80
C LEU A 98 9.45 24.72 14.15
N SER A 99 9.98 23.63 14.70
CA SER A 99 11.10 22.94 14.05
C SER A 99 10.60 22.23 12.79
N ILE A 100 10.68 22.89 11.62
CA ILE A 100 10.57 22.21 10.33
C ILE A 100 11.90 21.51 10.06
N ALA A 101 12.12 20.39 10.75
CA ALA A 101 12.97 19.36 10.20
C ALA A 101 12.11 18.61 9.18
N LEU A 102 12.54 18.53 7.91
CA LEU A 102 12.13 17.38 7.11
C LEU A 102 12.82 16.17 7.73
N GLY A 103 12.08 15.58 8.66
CA GLY A 103 12.55 14.80 9.79
C GLY A 103 11.43 14.78 10.82
N SER A 104 10.41 14.01 10.43
CA SER A 104 9.35 13.41 11.22
C SER A 104 8.10 14.17 11.74
N GLY A 105 7.65 15.35 11.29
CA GLY A 105 6.19 15.76 11.33
C GLY A 105 5.64 16.50 12.57
N THR A 106 4.37 16.93 12.70
CA THR A 106 3.13 16.86 11.90
C THR A 106 2.63 18.24 11.48
N THR A 107 2.22 18.38 10.21
CA THR A 107 1.42 19.52 9.74
C THR A 107 -0.01 19.05 9.51
N SER A 108 -1.00 19.72 10.13
CA SER A 108 -2.41 19.51 9.84
C SER A 108 -2.74 20.10 8.47
N LEU A 109 -3.31 19.28 7.59
CA LEU A 109 -4.08 19.74 6.45
C LEU A 109 -5.57 19.66 6.84
N GLY A 110 -6.31 20.76 6.65
CA GLY A 110 -7.77 20.68 6.51
C GLY A 110 -8.62 20.46 7.75
N GLY A 111 -8.12 20.62 8.97
CA GLY A 111 -8.99 20.62 10.17
C GLY A 111 -9.35 19.25 10.76
N ILE A 112 -8.62 18.20 10.41
CA ILE A 112 -8.66 16.92 11.14
C ILE A 112 -7.79 17.04 12.40
N PRO A 113 -8.29 16.71 13.61
CA PRO A 113 -7.47 16.59 14.80
C PRO A 113 -6.37 15.55 14.55
N ILE A 114 -5.14 15.82 14.98
CA ILE A 114 -4.02 14.87 14.91
C ILE A 114 -3.84 14.18 16.27
N PRO A 115 -4.69 13.25 16.75
CA PRO A 115 -4.27 12.36 17.80
C PRO A 115 -3.49 11.19 17.16
N SER A 116 -2.31 10.92 17.71
CA SER A 116 -1.49 9.70 17.52
C SER A 116 -0.80 9.41 16.17
N LEU A 117 -0.95 10.24 15.14
CA LEU A 117 -0.48 9.93 13.76
C LEU A 117 1.04 10.04 13.50
N LEU A 118 1.90 9.99 14.54
CA LEU A 118 3.29 10.40 14.36
C LEU A 118 4.27 9.73 15.32
N ASP A 119 4.46 8.43 15.15
CA ASP A 119 5.61 7.75 15.74
C ASP A 119 6.84 7.99 14.85
N MET A 120 7.50 9.12 15.16
CA MET A 120 8.70 9.66 14.53
C MET A 120 9.94 8.81 14.81
N THR A 121 10.03 7.61 14.26
CA THR A 121 11.35 6.95 14.25
C THR A 121 12.33 7.77 13.41
N PRO A 122 13.63 7.79 13.74
CA PRO A 122 14.63 8.42 12.88
C PRO A 122 14.53 7.73 11.52
N ASN A 123 14.15 8.49 10.48
CA ASN A 123 13.99 8.15 9.04
C ASN A 123 12.59 8.43 8.46
N SER A 124 11.57 8.75 9.25
CA SER A 124 10.24 9.08 8.70
C SER A 124 10.22 10.49 8.09
N ILE A 125 10.24 10.61 6.76
CA ILE A 125 10.19 11.90 6.06
C ILE A 125 8.75 12.19 5.64
N LEU A 126 8.11 13.19 6.27
CA LEU A 126 6.86 13.77 5.76
C LEU A 126 7.18 14.54 4.47
N ARG A 127 6.84 13.96 3.30
CA ARG A 127 7.18 14.54 1.99
C ARG A 127 6.09 15.51 1.52
N LEU A 128 6.50 16.59 0.85
CA LEU A 128 5.61 17.55 0.16
C LEU A 128 4.73 16.92 -0.94
N SER A 129 5.04 15.68 -1.34
CA SER A 129 4.23 14.88 -2.26
C SER A 129 3.01 14.27 -1.58
N ASN A 130 2.98 14.21 -0.24
CA ASN A 130 1.83 13.73 0.48
C ASN A 130 0.71 14.77 0.35
N ARG A 131 -0.44 14.32 -0.13
CA ARG A 131 -1.57 15.20 -0.41
C ARG A 131 -2.79 14.60 0.26
N LEU A 132 -3.66 15.48 0.74
CA LEU A 132 -5.03 15.06 0.96
C LEU A 132 -5.75 15.07 -0.39
N ASP A 133 -6.71 14.17 -0.55
CA ASP A 133 -7.69 14.30 -1.62
C ASP A 133 -8.45 15.63 -1.52
N SER A 134 -9.24 15.95 -2.54
CA SER A 134 -9.99 17.22 -2.64
C SER A 134 -10.88 17.48 -1.43
N ASP A 135 -11.28 16.42 -0.74
CA ASP A 135 -12.28 16.45 0.32
C ASP A 135 -11.63 16.41 1.70
N GLY A 136 -10.31 16.27 1.77
CA GLY A 136 -9.56 16.28 3.02
C GLY A 136 -9.69 14.98 3.82
N THR A 137 -10.12 13.89 3.21
CA THR A 137 -10.46 12.63 3.87
C THR A 137 -9.48 11.51 3.59
N LYS A 138 -8.66 11.60 2.55
CA LYS A 138 -7.71 10.56 2.16
C LYS A 138 -6.29 11.08 2.15
N LEU A 139 -5.38 10.40 2.80
CA LEU A 139 -3.93 10.58 2.68
C LEU A 139 -3.39 9.77 1.51
N ILE A 140 -2.59 10.44 0.68
CA ILE A 140 -1.72 9.76 -0.28
C ILE A 140 -0.29 9.91 0.25
N LEU A 141 0.33 8.81 0.65
CA LEU A 141 1.64 8.74 1.27
C LEU A 141 2.64 8.10 0.31
N TYR A 142 3.72 8.81 0.03
CA TYR A 142 4.84 8.31 -0.77
C TYR A 142 6.11 8.24 0.06
N GLY A 143 6.74 7.08 0.06
CA GLY A 143 8.07 6.85 0.62
C GLY A 143 9.19 7.51 -0.20
N ALA A 144 10.40 7.28 0.26
CA ALA A 144 11.67 7.70 -0.29
C ALA A 144 12.36 6.59 -1.07
N ASP A 145 13.64 6.79 -1.38
CA ASP A 145 14.49 5.64 -1.59
C ASP A 145 14.99 5.24 -0.19
N GLY A 146 15.00 3.94 0.13
CA GLY A 146 15.38 3.42 1.44
C GLY A 146 14.19 2.85 2.20
N ASN A 147 14.42 2.37 3.42
CA ASN A 147 13.38 1.72 4.21
C ASN A 147 12.53 2.75 4.96
N ASP A 148 11.26 2.85 4.60
CA ASP A 148 10.31 3.80 5.16
C ASP A 148 9.28 3.15 6.10
N ARG A 149 8.68 3.98 6.94
CA ARG A 149 7.47 3.63 7.70
C ARG A 149 6.39 4.63 7.33
N LEU A 150 5.33 4.15 6.68
CA LEU A 150 4.15 4.92 6.31
C LEU A 150 2.98 4.48 7.18
N ILE A 151 2.33 5.44 7.84
CA ILE A 151 1.15 5.22 8.68
C ILE A 151 0.03 6.08 8.13
N GLY A 152 -1.06 5.44 7.69
CA GLY A 152 -2.31 6.03 7.29
C GLY A 152 -3.15 6.48 8.48
N SER A 153 -4.40 6.78 8.21
CA SER A 153 -5.38 7.40 9.08
C SER A 153 -6.58 6.47 9.26
N GLN A 154 -7.68 6.97 9.81
CA GLN A 154 -8.91 6.19 9.97
C GLN A 154 -9.78 6.14 8.69
N TRP A 155 -9.24 6.61 7.58
CA TRP A 155 -9.91 6.75 6.30
C TRP A 155 -9.12 6.02 5.21
N GLY A 156 -9.78 5.70 4.10
CA GLY A 156 -9.16 4.93 3.02
C GLY A 156 -8.03 5.69 2.32
N ASP A 157 -6.80 5.33 2.64
CA ASP A 157 -5.56 5.97 2.25
C ASP A 157 -4.88 5.27 1.07
N THR A 158 -3.77 5.85 0.60
CA THR A 158 -2.90 5.21 -0.37
C THR A 158 -1.47 5.30 0.08
N LEU A 159 -0.83 4.15 0.27
CA LEU A 159 0.52 4.02 0.80
C LEU A 159 1.40 3.37 -0.25
N ASP A 160 2.38 4.12 -0.76
CA ASP A 160 3.37 3.67 -1.72
C ASP A 160 4.77 3.87 -1.13
N GLY A 161 5.37 2.78 -0.66
CA GLY A 161 6.71 2.78 -0.05
C GLY A 161 7.82 3.15 -1.03
N ARG A 162 7.63 2.87 -2.32
CA ARG A 162 8.66 2.93 -3.37
C ARG A 162 9.84 2.03 -3.00
N ARG A 163 11.04 2.40 -3.44
CA ARG A 163 12.22 1.55 -3.28
C ARG A 163 12.57 1.44 -1.80
N GLY A 164 12.54 0.25 -1.27
CA GLY A 164 12.89 0.08 0.14
C GLY A 164 12.57 -1.30 0.62
N ILE A 165 12.77 -1.51 1.92
CA ILE A 165 12.02 -2.52 2.67
C ILE A 165 11.13 -1.72 3.60
N ASP A 166 9.87 -1.57 3.22
CA ASP A 166 8.99 -0.60 3.84
C ASP A 166 8.01 -1.23 4.80
N ARG A 167 7.50 -0.42 5.73
CA ARG A 167 6.40 -0.77 6.62
C ARG A 167 5.23 0.12 6.30
N LEU A 168 4.12 -0.46 5.85
CA LEU A 168 2.91 0.24 5.44
C LEU A 168 1.77 -0.16 6.39
N GLU A 169 1.22 0.80 7.13
CA GLU A 169 0.17 0.60 8.13
C GLU A 169 -0.98 1.55 7.83
N GLY A 170 -2.12 1.07 7.37
CA GLY A 170 -3.22 1.89 6.85
C GLY A 170 -4.13 2.40 7.97
N SER A 171 -4.40 1.54 8.94
CA SER A 171 -5.12 1.79 10.20
C SER A 171 -6.63 1.72 10.11
N GLY A 172 -7.31 2.38 9.19
CA GLY A 172 -8.76 2.24 9.11
C GLY A 172 -9.31 2.86 7.86
N GLY A 173 -10.50 2.44 7.45
CA GLY A 173 -10.98 2.71 6.12
C GLY A 173 -10.40 1.73 5.11
N ASP A 174 -10.78 1.90 3.85
CA ASP A 174 -10.40 0.98 2.77
C ASP A 174 -9.09 1.46 2.12
N ASP A 175 -7.97 0.88 2.54
CA ASP A 175 -6.63 1.32 2.18
C ASP A 175 -6.08 0.65 0.91
N LEU A 176 -5.23 1.40 0.20
CA LEU A 176 -4.52 0.93 -0.98
C LEU A 176 -3.01 0.95 -0.79
N TYR A 177 -2.39 -0.22 -0.88
CA TYR A 177 -0.96 -0.42 -0.70
C TYR A 177 -0.27 -0.74 -2.01
N TYR A 178 0.87 -0.09 -2.27
CA TYR A 178 1.78 -0.45 -3.35
C TYR A 178 3.04 -1.07 -2.74
N VAL A 179 3.34 -2.30 -3.14
CA VAL A 179 4.54 -3.05 -2.70
C VAL A 179 5.43 -3.35 -3.90
N ASP A 180 6.68 -2.89 -3.82
CA ASP A 180 7.69 -3.08 -4.87
C ASP A 180 8.89 -3.91 -4.43
N ASN A 181 8.93 -4.28 -3.15
CA ASN A 181 9.90 -5.20 -2.58
C ASN A 181 9.19 -6.37 -1.89
N ALA A 182 9.69 -7.59 -2.12
CA ALA A 182 9.13 -8.80 -1.51
C ALA A 182 9.25 -8.83 0.03
N LEU A 183 10.05 -7.92 0.61
CA LEU A 183 10.22 -7.77 2.06
C LEU A 183 9.39 -6.62 2.65
N ASP A 184 8.61 -5.88 1.84
CA ASP A 184 7.68 -4.88 2.36
C ASP A 184 6.65 -5.53 3.28
N VAL A 185 6.32 -4.85 4.38
CA VAL A 185 5.41 -5.34 5.40
C VAL A 185 4.18 -4.45 5.44
N VAL A 186 3.05 -5.00 4.99
CA VAL A 186 1.71 -4.42 5.15
C VAL A 186 1.13 -4.86 6.49
N THR A 187 0.61 -3.91 7.27
CA THR A 187 -0.03 -4.15 8.57
C THR A 187 -1.48 -3.68 8.52
N GLU A 188 -2.39 -4.64 8.67
CA GLU A 188 -3.83 -4.40 8.77
C GLU A 188 -4.46 -5.35 9.79
N TYR A 189 -5.44 -4.85 10.55
CA TYR A 189 -6.17 -5.61 11.56
C TYR A 189 -7.65 -5.80 11.19
N ALA A 190 -8.23 -6.88 11.72
CA ALA A 190 -9.61 -7.23 11.44
C ALA A 190 -10.60 -6.11 11.82
N GLY A 191 -11.49 -5.77 10.89
CA GLY A 191 -12.54 -4.77 11.09
C GLY A 191 -12.09 -3.33 10.84
N GLN A 192 -10.90 -3.13 10.27
CA GLN A 192 -10.39 -1.80 9.92
C GLN A 192 -10.83 -1.32 8.54
N GLY A 193 -11.18 -2.21 7.62
CA GLY A 193 -11.70 -1.81 6.31
C GLY A 193 -11.77 -2.99 5.35
N SER A 194 -11.81 -2.67 4.05
CA SER A 194 -11.54 -3.60 2.96
C SER A 194 -10.32 -3.13 2.17
N ASP A 195 -9.20 -3.79 2.38
CA ASP A 195 -7.89 -3.30 1.96
C ASP A 195 -7.36 -4.03 0.73
N THR A 196 -6.58 -3.31 -0.05
CA THR A 196 -5.99 -3.82 -1.30
C THR A 196 -4.49 -3.63 -1.33
N VAL A 197 -3.76 -4.72 -1.60
CA VAL A 197 -2.34 -4.68 -1.94
C VAL A 197 -2.17 -4.86 -3.45
N ILE A 198 -1.47 -3.93 -4.09
CA ILE A 198 -1.03 -4.01 -5.47
C ILE A 198 0.48 -4.23 -5.48
N SER A 199 0.94 -5.30 -6.14
CA SER A 199 2.35 -5.68 -6.16
C SER A 199 2.97 -5.64 -7.55
N THR A 200 4.21 -5.14 -7.64
CA THR A 200 5.06 -5.26 -8.82
C THR A 200 6.09 -6.39 -8.72
N VAL A 201 6.04 -7.19 -7.64
CA VAL A 201 6.98 -8.28 -7.34
C VAL A 201 6.24 -9.54 -6.89
N ASN A 202 6.98 -10.64 -6.72
CA ASN A 202 6.39 -11.82 -6.08
C ASN A 202 6.08 -11.46 -4.63
N TYR A 203 4.84 -11.64 -4.20
CA TYR A 203 4.40 -11.16 -2.89
C TYR A 203 3.48 -12.16 -2.20
N ARG A 204 3.61 -12.19 -0.87
CA ARG A 204 2.82 -13.06 0.00
C ARG A 204 2.27 -12.25 1.14
N LEU A 205 0.96 -12.30 1.35
CA LEU A 205 0.35 -11.70 2.53
C LEU A 205 0.91 -12.38 3.79
N ALA A 206 1.33 -11.56 4.76
CA ALA A 206 1.80 -12.07 6.03
C ALA A 206 0.65 -12.78 6.78
N ALA A 207 1.01 -13.73 7.64
CA ALA A 207 0.02 -14.42 8.45
C ALA A 207 -0.64 -13.46 9.44
N GLY A 208 -1.98 -13.51 9.54
CA GLY A 208 -2.74 -12.67 10.47
C GLY A 208 -2.99 -11.24 10.00
N VAL A 209 -2.47 -10.83 8.84
CA VAL A 209 -2.78 -9.52 8.24
C VAL A 209 -4.14 -9.57 7.54
N SER A 210 -5.04 -8.66 7.91
CA SER A 210 -6.43 -8.63 7.42
C SER A 210 -6.58 -7.82 6.14
N VAL A 211 -5.84 -8.19 5.09
CA VAL A 211 -6.00 -7.63 3.74
C VAL A 211 -6.96 -8.50 2.92
N GLU A 212 -7.96 -7.91 2.28
CA GLU A 212 -8.98 -8.61 1.51
C GLU A 212 -8.55 -8.89 0.07
N SER A 213 -7.71 -8.05 -0.54
CA SER A 213 -7.37 -8.13 -1.96
C SER A 213 -5.87 -8.05 -2.22
N LEU A 214 -5.34 -8.98 -3.02
CA LEU A 214 -3.95 -8.98 -3.51
C LEU A 214 -3.93 -9.01 -5.04
N GLN A 215 -3.32 -8.01 -5.65
CA GLN A 215 -3.36 -7.78 -7.10
C GLN A 215 -1.96 -7.64 -7.69
N ALA A 216 -1.75 -8.20 -8.87
CA ALA A 216 -0.58 -7.90 -9.69
C ALA A 216 -0.77 -6.53 -10.33
N PHE A 217 0.27 -5.71 -10.35
CA PHE A 217 0.24 -4.47 -11.12
C PHE A 217 0.19 -4.80 -12.62
N ASP A 218 -0.67 -4.12 -13.37
CA ASP A 218 -0.95 -4.45 -14.78
C ASP A 218 0.30 -4.42 -15.67
N SER A 219 1.21 -3.49 -15.42
CA SER A 219 2.45 -3.34 -16.19
C SER A 219 3.61 -4.21 -15.69
N ALA A 220 3.42 -4.96 -14.60
CA ALA A 220 4.42 -5.91 -14.13
C ALA A 220 4.48 -7.15 -15.05
N GLY A 221 5.62 -7.84 -15.01
CA GLY A 221 5.80 -9.11 -15.72
C GLY A 221 5.10 -10.28 -15.02
N ARG A 222 5.67 -11.47 -15.21
CA ARG A 222 5.26 -12.69 -14.49
C ARG A 222 5.40 -12.48 -12.98
N LEU A 223 4.36 -12.78 -12.21
CA LEU A 223 4.39 -12.71 -10.74
C LEU A 223 3.80 -13.94 -10.08
N SER A 224 4.30 -14.26 -8.89
CA SER A 224 3.69 -15.19 -7.94
C SER A 224 3.02 -14.40 -6.81
N LEU A 225 1.72 -14.58 -6.62
CA LEU A 225 0.95 -13.97 -5.55
C LEU A 225 0.39 -15.05 -4.64
N THR A 226 0.59 -14.88 -3.33
CA THR A 226 0.11 -15.82 -2.32
C THR A 226 -0.71 -15.10 -1.26
N GLY A 227 -1.95 -15.53 -1.05
CA GLY A 227 -2.80 -15.07 0.04
C GLY A 227 -2.34 -15.60 1.41
N ASN A 228 -3.23 -15.57 2.39
CA ASN A 228 -2.94 -16.05 3.74
C ASN A 228 -3.98 -17.08 4.23
N ALA A 229 -4.46 -16.97 5.47
CA ALA A 229 -5.42 -17.91 6.05
C ALA A 229 -6.86 -17.35 6.06
N PHE A 230 -7.04 -16.13 5.56
CA PHE A 230 -8.33 -15.47 5.40
C PHE A 230 -8.83 -15.65 3.97
N SER A 231 -10.11 -15.34 3.74
CA SER A 231 -10.67 -15.33 2.39
C SER A 231 -10.14 -14.11 1.61
N ASN A 232 -9.22 -14.33 0.68
CA ASN A 232 -8.62 -13.30 -0.13
C ASN A 232 -9.20 -13.29 -1.56
N ARG A 233 -9.18 -12.11 -2.19
CA ARG A 233 -9.40 -11.93 -3.63
C ARG A 233 -8.05 -11.74 -4.31
N LEU A 234 -7.66 -12.65 -5.18
CA LEU A 234 -6.41 -12.60 -5.92
C LEU A 234 -6.66 -12.24 -7.37
N PHE A 235 -5.89 -11.27 -7.88
CA PHE A 235 -5.94 -10.84 -9.27
C PHE A 235 -4.54 -10.92 -9.88
N GLY A 236 -4.36 -11.77 -10.89
CA GLY A 236 -3.23 -11.70 -11.80
C GLY A 236 -3.34 -10.51 -12.77
N ASN A 237 -2.42 -10.43 -13.73
CA ASN A 237 -2.38 -9.38 -14.74
C ASN A 237 -2.44 -9.98 -16.15
N GLY A 238 -1.88 -9.28 -17.15
CA GLY A 238 -1.81 -9.78 -18.54
C GLY A 238 -0.63 -10.72 -18.83
N SER A 239 0.18 -11.04 -17.82
CA SER A 239 1.36 -11.92 -17.92
C SER A 239 1.09 -13.31 -17.35
N VAL A 240 2.08 -14.20 -17.38
CA VAL A 240 1.99 -15.52 -16.74
C VAL A 240 2.06 -15.38 -15.22
N ASN A 241 0.97 -15.62 -14.51
CA ASN A 241 0.93 -15.55 -13.05
C ASN A 241 0.87 -16.93 -12.38
N ARG A 242 1.39 -16.98 -11.14
CA ARG A 242 1.19 -18.09 -10.21
C ARG A 242 0.37 -17.57 -9.03
N LEU A 243 -0.81 -18.11 -8.83
CA LEU A 243 -1.77 -17.62 -7.83
C LEU A 243 -2.07 -18.73 -6.84
N ASP A 244 -1.83 -18.47 -5.57
CA ASP A 244 -2.11 -19.38 -4.46
C ASP A 244 -2.98 -18.65 -3.45
N GLY A 245 -4.24 -19.06 -3.29
CA GLY A 245 -5.15 -18.44 -2.32
C GLY A 245 -4.66 -18.58 -0.88
N GLY A 246 -3.89 -19.64 -0.61
CA GLY A 246 -3.54 -20.03 0.75
C GLY A 246 -4.64 -20.90 1.35
N ALA A 247 -5.04 -20.59 2.57
CA ALA A 247 -6.17 -21.23 3.22
C ALA A 247 -7.31 -20.23 3.31
N GLY A 248 -8.55 -20.68 3.22
CA GLY A 248 -9.70 -19.76 3.20
C GLY A 248 -10.58 -20.06 2.00
N ASN A 249 -11.69 -19.36 1.85
CA ASN A 249 -12.50 -19.52 0.65
C ASN A 249 -12.17 -18.37 -0.29
N ASP A 250 -11.19 -18.57 -1.16
CA ASP A 250 -10.60 -17.49 -1.94
C ASP A 250 -11.33 -17.28 -3.27
N GLN A 251 -11.21 -16.08 -3.84
CA GLN A 251 -11.62 -15.78 -5.20
C GLN A 251 -10.40 -15.42 -6.03
N ILE A 252 -10.13 -16.19 -7.07
CA ILE A 252 -8.88 -16.10 -7.82
C ILE A 252 -9.19 -15.86 -9.30
N THR A 253 -8.64 -14.78 -9.84
CA THR A 253 -8.73 -14.39 -11.25
C THR A 253 -7.32 -14.37 -11.83
N GLY A 254 -7.06 -15.21 -12.84
CA GLY A 254 -5.76 -15.32 -13.52
C GLY A 254 -5.44 -14.09 -14.36
N GLY A 255 -6.42 -13.59 -15.10
CA GLY A 255 -6.24 -12.58 -16.12
C GLY A 255 -5.94 -13.18 -17.49
N SER A 256 -5.18 -12.44 -18.30
CA SER A 256 -4.67 -12.94 -19.58
C SER A 256 -3.29 -13.54 -19.35
N GLY A 257 -2.90 -14.54 -20.15
CA GLY A 257 -1.66 -15.26 -19.90
C GLY A 257 -1.90 -16.76 -19.85
N LYS A 258 -0.88 -17.50 -19.43
CA LYS A 258 -0.95 -18.94 -19.16
C LYS A 258 -0.77 -19.14 -17.67
N ASP A 259 -1.86 -18.97 -16.93
CA ASP A 259 -1.81 -18.79 -15.50
C ASP A 259 -1.83 -20.12 -14.76
N VAL A 260 -1.32 -20.09 -13.54
CA VAL A 260 -1.24 -21.27 -12.69
C VAL A 260 -1.97 -21.00 -11.39
N PHE A 261 -2.99 -21.82 -11.12
CA PHE A 261 -3.73 -21.82 -9.86
C PHE A 261 -3.18 -22.93 -8.97
N MET A 262 -2.59 -22.56 -7.84
CA MET A 262 -1.86 -23.45 -6.95
C MET A 262 -2.69 -23.80 -5.73
N PHE A 263 -2.66 -25.07 -5.33
CA PHE A 263 -3.27 -25.56 -4.10
C PHE A 263 -2.19 -26.17 -3.21
N THR A 264 -1.72 -25.41 -2.22
CA THR A 264 -0.59 -25.76 -1.36
C THR A 264 -0.95 -25.88 0.12
N THR A 265 -2.22 -25.72 0.47
CA THR A 265 -2.70 -25.79 1.86
C THR A 265 -3.59 -27.00 2.11
N LYS A 266 -3.73 -27.36 3.39
CA LYS A 266 -4.48 -28.53 3.82
C LYS A 266 -5.95 -28.42 3.40
N LEU A 267 -6.46 -29.49 2.79
CA LEU A 267 -7.87 -29.59 2.40
C LEU A 267 -8.82 -29.61 3.61
N SER A 268 -10.04 -29.12 3.42
CA SER A 268 -11.11 -29.11 4.44
C SER A 268 -12.43 -29.59 3.84
N LYS A 269 -13.20 -30.37 4.60
CA LYS A 269 -14.55 -30.83 4.18
C LYS A 269 -15.61 -29.74 4.30
N THR A 270 -15.35 -28.70 5.08
CA THR A 270 -16.33 -27.67 5.46
C THR A 270 -15.92 -26.26 5.04
N GLY A 271 -14.79 -26.10 4.34
CA GLY A 271 -14.25 -24.82 3.89
C GLY A 271 -12.98 -25.06 3.05
N ASN A 272 -12.15 -24.04 2.91
CA ASN A 272 -10.98 -24.07 2.03
C ASN A 272 -11.33 -24.45 0.59
N VAL A 273 -12.37 -23.81 0.05
CA VAL A 273 -12.89 -24.05 -1.30
C VAL A 273 -12.76 -22.77 -2.11
N ASP A 274 -11.80 -22.76 -3.02
CA ASP A 274 -11.51 -21.58 -3.82
C ASP A 274 -12.43 -21.48 -5.03
N GLN A 275 -12.68 -20.25 -5.47
CA GLN A 275 -13.40 -19.93 -6.69
C GLN A 275 -12.40 -19.43 -7.72
N ILE A 276 -12.16 -20.21 -8.76
CA ILE A 276 -11.37 -19.78 -9.92
C ILE A 276 -12.34 -19.22 -10.95
N LEU A 277 -12.26 -17.91 -11.19
CA LEU A 277 -13.32 -17.17 -11.87
C LEU A 277 -13.19 -17.19 -13.41
N ASP A 278 -11.97 -17.34 -13.94
CA ASP A 278 -11.67 -17.12 -15.36
C ASP A 278 -10.79 -18.20 -16.02
N PHE A 279 -10.73 -19.41 -15.43
CA PHE A 279 -9.91 -20.51 -15.94
C PHE A 279 -10.15 -20.80 -17.44
N ARG A 280 -9.09 -20.77 -18.24
CA ARG A 280 -9.07 -21.10 -19.67
C ARG A 280 -8.29 -22.38 -19.91
N VAL A 281 -9.00 -23.45 -20.28
CA VAL A 281 -8.44 -24.80 -20.55
C VAL A 281 -7.26 -24.79 -21.55
N ALA A 282 -7.25 -23.86 -22.51
CA ALA A 282 -6.18 -23.81 -23.51
C ALA A 282 -4.86 -23.21 -22.98
N ASP A 283 -4.93 -22.42 -21.91
CA ASP A 283 -3.84 -21.57 -21.46
C ASP A 283 -3.38 -21.90 -20.04
N ASP A 284 -4.33 -22.14 -19.14
CA ASP A 284 -4.08 -22.18 -17.70
C ASP A 284 -3.86 -23.61 -17.18
N GLY A 285 -3.24 -23.71 -16.01
CA GLY A 285 -2.99 -24.98 -15.32
C GLY A 285 -3.32 -24.94 -13.84
N ILE A 286 -3.62 -26.10 -13.28
CA ILE A 286 -3.86 -26.29 -11.84
C ILE A 286 -2.71 -27.11 -11.26
N TRP A 287 -2.03 -26.56 -10.25
CA TRP A 287 -0.88 -27.19 -9.60
C TRP A 287 -1.26 -27.67 -8.20
N LEU A 288 -0.95 -28.92 -7.91
CA LEU A 288 -1.39 -29.64 -6.73
C LEU A 288 -0.16 -30.09 -5.93
N GLU A 289 -0.07 -29.68 -4.66
CA GLU A 289 1.07 -30.00 -3.81
C GLU A 289 1.10 -31.49 -3.41
N ASN A 290 2.25 -32.14 -3.61
CA ASN A 290 2.44 -33.58 -3.43
C ASN A 290 2.22 -34.05 -1.98
N GLY A 291 2.54 -33.22 -0.99
CA GLY A 291 2.28 -33.39 0.43
C GLY A 291 0.80 -33.54 0.78
N ILE A 292 -0.08 -32.85 0.05
CA ILE A 292 -1.54 -32.79 0.28
C ILE A 292 -2.29 -33.76 -0.63
N PHE A 293 -1.99 -33.74 -1.93
CA PHE A 293 -2.66 -34.56 -2.93
C PHE A 293 -1.83 -35.80 -3.24
N LYS A 294 -2.25 -36.95 -2.72
CA LYS A 294 -1.53 -38.24 -2.88
C LYS A 294 -2.08 -39.04 -4.06
N GLY A 295 -1.25 -39.94 -4.58
CA GLY A 295 -1.65 -40.87 -5.64
C GLY A 295 -1.76 -40.25 -7.05
N LEU A 296 -1.25 -39.04 -7.25
CA LEU A 296 -1.36 -38.31 -8.53
C LEU A 296 -0.31 -38.71 -9.59
N GLY A 297 0.60 -39.63 -9.26
CA GLY A 297 1.69 -40.06 -10.15
C GLY A 297 3.06 -39.61 -9.66
N LYS A 298 3.92 -39.18 -10.58
CA LYS A 298 5.27 -38.69 -10.24
C LYS A 298 5.16 -37.36 -9.48
N ALA A 299 6.02 -37.17 -8.50
CA ALA A 299 6.15 -35.90 -7.79
C ALA A 299 6.98 -34.90 -8.62
N GLY A 300 6.38 -33.77 -8.98
CA GLY A 300 7.09 -32.62 -9.55
C GLY A 300 7.68 -31.69 -8.49
N ASN A 301 8.09 -30.50 -8.91
CA ASN A 301 8.43 -29.36 -8.05
C ASN A 301 8.09 -28.03 -8.74
N LEU A 302 8.18 -26.90 -8.04
CA LEU A 302 7.85 -25.56 -8.57
C LEU A 302 8.63 -25.13 -9.82
N ALA A 303 9.82 -25.69 -10.05
CA ALA A 303 10.61 -25.42 -11.24
C ALA A 303 10.28 -26.40 -12.38
N HIS A 304 9.93 -27.64 -12.03
CA HIS A 304 9.65 -28.75 -12.95
C HIS A 304 8.38 -29.50 -12.50
N PRO A 305 7.19 -28.92 -12.72
CA PRO A 305 5.93 -29.57 -12.37
C PRO A 305 5.75 -30.86 -13.18
N ALA A 306 5.25 -31.92 -12.56
CA ALA A 306 4.98 -33.18 -13.26
C ALA A 306 3.50 -33.25 -13.67
N LYS A 307 3.20 -33.75 -14.86
CA LYS A 307 1.81 -33.92 -15.31
C LYS A 307 1.08 -34.95 -14.44
N LEU A 308 -0.20 -34.69 -14.17
CA LEU A 308 -1.09 -35.67 -13.55
C LEU A 308 -1.14 -36.96 -14.38
N LYS A 309 -1.10 -38.11 -13.70
CA LYS A 309 -1.29 -39.41 -14.35
C LYS A 309 -2.71 -39.48 -14.95
N ALA A 310 -2.83 -39.90 -16.22
CA ALA A 310 -4.09 -39.80 -16.95
C ALA A 310 -5.26 -40.57 -16.30
N ASP A 311 -5.00 -41.71 -15.66
CA ASP A 311 -6.00 -42.52 -14.93
C ASP A 311 -6.27 -42.01 -13.51
N ALA A 312 -5.61 -40.93 -13.06
CA ALA A 312 -5.94 -40.28 -11.80
C ALA A 312 -7.00 -39.17 -11.96
N PHE A 313 -7.50 -38.93 -13.18
CA PHE A 313 -8.49 -37.89 -13.48
C PHE A 313 -9.79 -38.47 -14.02
N HIS A 314 -10.90 -38.01 -13.45
CA HIS A 314 -12.24 -38.41 -13.90
C HIS A 314 -13.19 -37.23 -14.05
N ILE A 315 -14.02 -37.26 -15.10
CA ILE A 315 -15.10 -36.30 -15.29
C ILE A 315 -16.41 -36.95 -14.83
N GLY A 316 -16.93 -36.50 -13.70
CA GLY A 316 -18.13 -37.05 -13.09
C GLY A 316 -18.50 -36.38 -11.78
N SER A 317 -19.52 -36.90 -11.10
CA SER A 317 -19.90 -36.45 -9.76
C SER A 317 -19.18 -37.21 -8.64
N ARG A 318 -18.40 -38.24 -9.00
CA ARG A 318 -17.61 -39.09 -8.10
C ARG A 318 -16.55 -39.88 -8.89
N ALA A 319 -15.58 -40.48 -8.21
CA ALA A 319 -14.64 -41.43 -8.80
C ALA A 319 -15.35 -42.58 -9.53
N HIS A 320 -14.77 -43.01 -10.65
CA HIS A 320 -15.21 -44.14 -11.46
C HIS A 320 -14.50 -45.43 -11.04
N ASP A 321 -13.20 -45.35 -10.75
CA ASP A 321 -12.40 -46.46 -10.26
C ASP A 321 -11.37 -46.04 -9.21
N ALA A 322 -10.76 -47.05 -8.57
CA ALA A 322 -9.84 -46.88 -7.44
C ALA A 322 -8.55 -46.10 -7.77
N THR A 323 -8.31 -45.70 -9.02
CA THR A 323 -7.16 -44.88 -9.42
C THR A 323 -7.50 -43.40 -9.56
N ASP A 324 -8.78 -43.04 -9.71
CA ASP A 324 -9.23 -41.65 -9.78
C ASP A 324 -8.91 -40.91 -8.47
N ARG A 325 -8.28 -39.75 -8.60
CA ARG A 325 -7.93 -38.89 -7.46
C ARG A 325 -8.46 -37.47 -7.64
N ILE A 326 -8.50 -36.96 -8.87
CA ILE A 326 -9.03 -35.64 -9.19
C ILE A 326 -10.31 -35.82 -10.00
N ILE A 327 -11.42 -35.35 -9.43
CA ILE A 327 -12.75 -35.52 -10.01
C ILE A 327 -13.27 -34.13 -10.39
N TYR A 328 -13.60 -33.95 -11.67
CA TYR A 328 -14.22 -32.73 -12.19
C TYR A 328 -15.70 -32.97 -12.50
N ASN A 329 -16.58 -32.30 -11.75
CA ASN A 329 -18.00 -32.30 -12.04
C ASN A 329 -18.32 -31.19 -13.06
N LYS A 330 -18.35 -31.55 -14.35
CA LYS A 330 -18.61 -30.57 -15.42
C LYS A 330 -19.95 -29.84 -15.31
N THR A 331 -20.94 -30.43 -14.64
CA THR A 331 -22.28 -29.83 -14.51
C THR A 331 -22.26 -28.68 -13.50
N THR A 332 -21.50 -28.83 -12.42
CA THR A 332 -21.40 -27.84 -11.36
C THR A 332 -20.16 -26.96 -11.47
N GLY A 333 -19.10 -27.42 -12.15
CA GLY A 333 -17.77 -26.80 -12.18
C GLY A 333 -16.89 -27.15 -10.97
N ALA A 334 -17.34 -28.03 -10.07
CA ALA A 334 -16.59 -28.36 -8.86
C ALA A 334 -15.43 -29.33 -9.13
N LEU A 335 -14.30 -29.09 -8.47
CA LEU A 335 -13.19 -30.04 -8.37
C LEU A 335 -13.14 -30.68 -6.99
N TYR A 336 -12.91 -31.98 -7.00
CA TYR A 336 -12.78 -32.79 -5.80
C TYR A 336 -11.47 -33.56 -5.84
N TYR A 337 -10.87 -33.70 -4.66
CA TYR A 337 -9.86 -34.71 -4.42
C TYR A 337 -10.50 -35.91 -3.72
N ASP A 338 -10.30 -37.10 -4.28
CA ASP A 338 -10.76 -38.36 -3.72
C ASP A 338 -9.56 -39.20 -3.26
N PRO A 339 -9.25 -39.26 -1.96
CA PRO A 339 -8.04 -39.93 -1.47
C PRO A 339 -8.07 -41.45 -1.63
N ASP A 340 -9.25 -42.08 -1.60
CA ASP A 340 -9.38 -43.54 -1.77
C ASP A 340 -9.76 -43.94 -3.19
N GLY A 341 -10.22 -42.99 -4.00
CA GLY A 341 -10.64 -43.20 -5.38
C GLY A 341 -11.93 -44.03 -5.50
N THR A 342 -12.77 -44.05 -4.48
CA THR A 342 -13.97 -44.88 -4.47
C THR A 342 -15.18 -44.14 -3.89
N GLY A 343 -16.28 -44.13 -4.65
CA GLY A 343 -17.52 -43.51 -4.18
C GLY A 343 -17.40 -41.99 -3.97
N SER A 344 -18.21 -41.41 -3.09
CA SER A 344 -18.24 -39.96 -2.85
C SER A 344 -18.06 -39.57 -1.38
N SER A 345 -17.96 -40.53 -0.46
CA SER A 345 -17.86 -40.29 0.98
C SER A 345 -16.52 -39.64 1.39
N SER A 346 -15.47 -39.96 0.63
CA SER A 346 -14.10 -39.52 0.90
C SER A 346 -13.70 -38.27 0.12
N GLN A 347 -14.49 -37.89 -0.89
CA GLN A 347 -14.22 -36.71 -1.70
C GLN A 347 -14.25 -35.43 -0.88
N ILE A 348 -13.26 -34.58 -1.16
CA ILE A 348 -13.11 -33.25 -0.57
C ILE A 348 -13.15 -32.26 -1.73
N LYS A 349 -14.17 -31.40 -1.74
CA LYS A 349 -14.21 -30.29 -2.69
C LYS A 349 -13.10 -29.32 -2.30
N PHE A 350 -12.29 -28.89 -3.26
CA PHE A 350 -11.21 -27.92 -3.01
C PHE A 350 -11.29 -26.69 -3.92
N ALA A 351 -12.00 -26.78 -5.05
CA ALA A 351 -12.18 -25.64 -5.93
C ALA A 351 -13.52 -25.66 -6.67
N GLN A 352 -13.88 -24.50 -7.17
CA GLN A 352 -15.05 -24.22 -7.98
C GLN A 352 -14.63 -23.40 -9.19
N LEU A 353 -14.88 -23.93 -10.38
CA LEU A 353 -14.63 -23.26 -11.66
C LEU A 353 -15.95 -22.92 -12.35
N THR A 354 -15.84 -22.19 -13.47
CA THR A 354 -16.92 -22.13 -14.46
C THR A 354 -17.32 -23.54 -14.91
N LYS A 355 -18.63 -23.80 -14.98
CA LYS A 355 -19.18 -25.08 -15.40
C LYS A 355 -18.97 -25.34 -16.89
N GLY A 356 -18.90 -26.62 -17.27
CA GLY A 356 -18.89 -27.05 -18.67
C GLY A 356 -17.53 -26.95 -19.37
N LEU A 357 -16.44 -26.72 -18.64
CA LEU A 357 -15.10 -26.69 -19.21
C LEU A 357 -14.71 -28.08 -19.74
N LYS A 358 -13.96 -28.11 -20.85
CA LYS A 358 -13.50 -29.35 -21.49
C LYS A 358 -12.16 -29.81 -20.90
N MET A 359 -12.12 -29.96 -19.58
CA MET A 359 -10.88 -30.28 -18.87
C MET A 359 -10.41 -31.72 -19.12
N THR A 360 -9.11 -31.93 -19.03
CA THR A 360 -8.45 -33.24 -19.08
C THR A 360 -7.35 -33.33 -18.01
N ALA A 361 -6.76 -34.51 -17.83
CA ALA A 361 -5.60 -34.67 -16.95
C ALA A 361 -4.41 -33.76 -17.35
N ALA A 362 -4.34 -33.27 -18.58
CA ALA A 362 -3.26 -32.40 -19.03
C ALA A 362 -3.29 -31.00 -18.41
N ASP A 363 -4.43 -30.60 -17.84
CA ASP A 363 -4.62 -29.29 -17.19
C ASP A 363 -4.10 -29.30 -15.74
N PHE A 364 -3.71 -30.47 -15.23
CA PHE A 364 -3.29 -30.68 -13.85
C PHE A 364 -1.83 -31.10 -13.75
N PHE A 365 -1.16 -30.56 -12.74
CA PHE A 365 0.23 -30.85 -12.44
C PHE A 365 0.44 -31.06 -10.95
N THR A 366 1.49 -31.79 -10.61
CA THR A 366 1.96 -32.00 -9.24
C THR A 366 3.25 -31.23 -8.99
N ILE A 367 3.38 -30.70 -7.78
CA ILE A 367 4.52 -29.88 -7.33
C ILE A 367 4.96 -30.22 -5.91
#